data_AF-A0A6L7MFU7-F1
#
_entry.id   AF-A0A6L7MFU7-F1
#
_cell.length_a   1.000
_cell.length_b   1.000
_cell.length_c   1.000
_cell.angle_alpha   90.00
_cell.angle_beta   90.00
_cell.angle_gamma   90.00
#
_symmetry.space_group_name_H-M   'P 1'
#
loop_
_entity.id
_entity.type
_entity.pdbx_description
1 polymer ?
#
loop_
_entity_poly.entity_id
_entity_poly.type
_entity_poly.pdbx_seq_one_letter_code
_entity_poly.pdbx_strand_id
1 'polypeptide(L)'
;MEEFTDFAIRNYHLFIALGVVLGMILWVEIRRATKGYKEITPAEAVTLINREDALVLDVREANELGQGSIINAKHVALSGLKQKAEELAKNKDQPVLVFCKTGLRSSQACKVLTGHSYTQVFGLKGGITAWMNDQLPVVKK
;
A
#
# COMPACT_ATOMS: atom_id res chain seq x y z
N MET A 1 -30.23 -34.36 -15.82
CA MET A 1 -30.57 -33.50 -14.67
C MET A 1 -30.47 -34.30 -13.38
N GLU A 2 -31.08 -35.48 -13.30
CA GLU A 2 -31.04 -36.35 -12.10
C GLU A 2 -29.63 -36.87 -11.73
N GLU A 3 -28.80 -37.24 -12.71
CA GLU A 3 -27.43 -37.70 -12.42
C GLU A 3 -26.53 -36.59 -11.82
N PHE A 4 -26.78 -35.33 -12.20
CA PHE A 4 -26.04 -34.18 -11.67
C PHE A 4 -26.43 -33.89 -10.22
N THR A 5 -27.72 -34.00 -9.89
CA THR A 5 -28.21 -33.81 -8.53
C THR A 5 -27.71 -34.90 -7.59
N ASP A 6 -27.70 -36.16 -8.04
CA ASP A 6 -27.15 -37.27 -7.24
C ASP A 6 -25.64 -37.12 -7.00
N PHE A 7 -24.91 -36.69 -8.02
CA PHE A 7 -23.48 -36.37 -7.89
C PHE A 7 -23.25 -35.23 -6.89
N ALA A 8 -24.07 -34.17 -6.95
CA ALA A 8 -23.93 -33.01 -6.07
C ALA A 8 -24.24 -33.34 -4.59
N ILE A 9 -25.25 -34.16 -4.34
CA ILE A 9 -25.62 -34.60 -2.98
C ILE A 9 -24.55 -35.56 -2.42
N ARG A 10 -24.09 -36.53 -3.22
CA ARG A 10 -23.08 -37.49 -2.81
C ARG A 10 -21.72 -36.83 -2.54
N ASN A 11 -21.37 -35.80 -3.30
CA ASN A 11 -20.10 -35.09 -3.19
C ASN A 11 -20.27 -33.69 -2.59
N TYR A 12 -21.20 -33.51 -1.65
CA TYR A 12 -21.48 -32.22 -1.02
C TYR A 12 -20.23 -31.55 -0.40
N HIS A 13 -19.25 -32.35 0.04
CA HIS A 13 -17.98 -31.88 0.58
C HIS A 13 -17.18 -31.04 -0.43
N LEU A 14 -17.24 -31.35 -1.73
CA LEU A 14 -16.59 -30.56 -2.78
C LEU A 14 -17.20 -29.17 -2.90
N PHE A 15 -18.53 -29.08 -2.78
CA PHE A 15 -19.26 -27.80 -2.82
C PHE A 15 -19.03 -26.97 -1.56
N ILE A 16 -18.93 -27.61 -0.38
CA ILE A 16 -18.52 -26.92 0.85
C ILE A 16 -17.09 -26.39 0.71
N ALA A 17 -16.15 -27.20 0.23
CA ALA A 17 -14.77 -26.78 0.02
C ALA A 17 -14.68 -25.60 -0.96
N LEU A 18 -15.44 -25.66 -2.07
CA LEU A 18 -15.54 -24.56 -3.02
C LEU A 18 -16.11 -23.29 -2.37
N GLY A 19 -17.19 -23.41 -1.59
CA GLY A 19 -17.79 -22.30 -0.85
C GLY A 19 -16.84 -21.67 0.16
N VAL A 20 -16.03 -22.48 0.84
CA VAL A 20 -15.00 -22.01 1.79
C VAL A 20 -13.88 -21.26 1.06
N VAL A 21 -13.41 -21.77 -0.07
CA VAL A 21 -12.38 -21.08 -0.89
C VAL A 21 -12.93 -19.76 -1.44
N LEU A 22 -14.14 -19.76 -1.99
CA LEU A 22 -14.79 -18.54 -2.47
C LEU A 22 -15.02 -17.54 -1.34
N GLY A 23 -15.48 -18.01 -0.17
CA GLY A 23 -15.64 -17.19 1.02
C GLY A 23 -14.34 -16.56 1.50
N MET A 24 -13.23 -17.32 1.50
CA MET A 24 -11.90 -16.79 1.82
C MET A 24 -11.44 -15.74 0.81
N ILE A 25 -11.64 -15.96 -0.49
CA ILE A 25 -11.28 -14.99 -1.53
C ILE A 25 -12.09 -13.70 -1.36
N LEU A 26 -13.42 -13.81 -1.20
CA LEU A 26 -14.30 -12.67 -0.96
C LEU A 26 -13.91 -11.91 0.32
N TRP A 27 -13.60 -12.62 1.40
CA TRP A 27 -13.14 -12.01 2.65
C TRP A 27 -11.85 -11.21 2.46
N VAL A 28 -10.88 -11.77 1.74
CA VAL A 28 -9.62 -11.09 1.43
C VAL A 28 -9.85 -9.85 0.58
N GLU A 29 -10.72 -9.92 -0.43
CA GLU A 29 -11.02 -8.76 -1.29
C GLU A 29 -11.78 -7.66 -0.54
N ILE A 30 -12.75 -8.00 0.30
CA ILE A 30 -13.43 -7.02 1.15
C ILE A 30 -12.43 -6.33 2.09
N ARG A 31 -11.52 -7.11 2.69
CA ARG A 31 -10.44 -6.56 3.53
C ARG A 31 -9.47 -5.67 2.75
N ARG A 32 -9.21 -5.96 1.48
CA ARG A 32 -8.42 -5.08 0.59
C ARG A 32 -9.17 -3.79 0.28
N ALA A 33 -10.44 -3.87 -0.09
CA ALA A 33 -11.26 -2.71 -0.43
C ALA A 33 -11.45 -1.74 0.75
N THR A 34 -11.50 -2.27 1.97
CA THR A 34 -11.68 -1.51 3.22
C THR A 34 -10.39 -0.93 3.81
N LYS A 35 -9.21 -1.18 3.21
CA LYS A 35 -7.94 -0.63 3.72
C LYS A 35 -7.86 0.89 3.62
N GLY A 36 -8.63 1.53 2.74
CA GLY A 36 -8.64 2.99 2.55
C GLY A 36 -7.35 3.60 1.98
N TYR A 37 -6.36 2.77 1.63
CA TYR A 37 -5.16 3.15 0.88
C TYR A 37 -4.86 2.09 -0.19
N LYS A 38 -4.18 2.50 -1.27
CA LYS A 38 -3.81 1.62 -2.38
C LYS A 38 -2.32 1.30 -2.33
N GLU A 39 -1.93 0.04 -2.55
CA GLU A 39 -0.53 -0.31 -2.78
C GLU A 39 -0.25 -0.24 -4.30
N ILE A 40 0.82 0.45 -4.69
CA ILE A 40 1.20 0.66 -6.09
C ILE A 40 2.65 0.25 -6.34
N THR A 41 2.93 -0.14 -7.58
CA THR A 41 4.26 -0.52 -8.05
C THR A 41 5.17 0.69 -8.23
N PRO A 42 6.50 0.51 -8.31
CA PRO A 42 7.42 1.62 -8.59
C PRO A 42 7.11 2.35 -9.91
N ALA A 43 6.73 1.64 -10.97
CA ALA A 43 6.33 2.24 -12.24
C ALA A 43 5.08 3.14 -12.13
N GLU A 44 4.05 2.68 -11.39
CA GLU A 44 2.86 3.48 -11.11
C GLU A 44 3.20 4.68 -10.23
N ALA A 45 4.08 4.50 -9.24
CA ALA A 45 4.54 5.58 -8.37
C ALA A 45 5.27 6.69 -9.14
N VAL A 46 6.11 6.34 -10.12
CA VAL A 46 6.73 7.34 -11.02
C VAL A 46 5.67 8.14 -11.77
N THR A 47 4.64 7.47 -12.27
CA THR A 47 3.53 8.14 -12.98
C THR A 47 2.79 9.10 -12.04
N LEU A 48 2.50 8.65 -10.82
CA LEU A 48 1.83 9.44 -9.80
C LEU A 48 2.64 10.69 -9.41
N ILE A 49 3.95 10.53 -9.18
CA ILE A 49 4.87 11.63 -8.85
C ILE A 49 4.91 12.66 -9.99
N ASN A 50 5.03 12.20 -11.24
CA ASN A 50 5.23 13.09 -12.38
C ASN A 50 3.95 13.76 -12.89
N ARG A 51 2.78 13.12 -12.76
CA ARG A 51 1.52 13.63 -13.32
C ARG A 51 0.61 14.30 -12.30
N GLU A 52 0.64 13.85 -11.06
CA GLU A 52 -0.33 14.28 -10.04
C GLU A 52 0.34 15.05 -8.88
N ASP A 53 1.62 15.40 -9.04
CA ASP A 53 2.43 16.13 -8.05
C ASP A 53 2.33 15.51 -6.64
N ALA A 54 2.50 14.19 -6.58
CA ALA A 54 2.30 13.44 -5.36
C ALA A 54 3.34 13.81 -4.28
N LEU A 55 2.87 14.00 -3.06
CA LEU A 55 3.72 14.17 -1.89
C LEU A 55 4.39 12.84 -1.56
N VAL A 56 5.71 12.77 -1.75
CA VAL A 56 6.50 11.58 -1.44
C VAL A 56 6.98 11.61 0.00
N LEU A 57 6.63 10.58 0.79
CA LEU A 57 6.97 10.44 2.22
C LEU A 57 7.87 9.22 2.47
N ASP A 58 9.05 9.49 3.03
CA ASP A 58 9.97 8.45 3.51
C ASP A 58 9.75 8.24 5.01
N VAL A 59 9.22 7.08 5.39
CA VAL A 59 8.91 6.75 6.80
C VAL A 59 9.96 5.89 7.49
N ARG A 60 11.15 5.78 6.89
CA ARG A 60 12.32 5.12 7.50
C ARG A 60 12.88 5.95 8.66
N GLU A 61 13.80 5.36 9.41
CA GLU A 61 14.53 6.10 10.43
C GLU A 61 15.65 6.93 9.80
N ALA A 62 16.11 7.98 10.49
CA ALA A 62 17.08 8.93 9.93
C ALA A 62 18.42 8.27 9.54
N ASN A 63 18.83 7.22 10.25
CA ASN A 63 20.04 6.44 9.95
C ASN A 63 19.96 5.65 8.62
N GLU A 64 18.79 5.49 8.03
CA GLU A 64 18.60 4.78 6.76
C GLU A 64 18.63 5.73 5.54
N LEU A 65 18.54 7.05 5.75
CA LEU A 65 18.46 8.05 4.67
C LEU A 65 19.73 8.10 3.82
N GLY A 66 20.90 7.88 4.42
CA GLY A 66 22.18 7.87 3.72
C GLY A 66 22.34 6.75 2.69
N GLN A 67 21.45 5.75 2.70
CA GLN A 67 21.44 4.64 1.73
C GLN A 67 20.80 5.03 0.39
N GLY A 68 20.27 6.26 0.29
CA GLY A 68 19.52 6.75 -0.85
C GLY A 68 18.03 6.85 -0.51
N SER A 69 17.37 7.86 -1.08
CA SER A 69 15.95 8.15 -0.94
C SER A 69 15.36 8.56 -2.29
N ILE A 70 14.05 8.45 -2.46
CA ILE A 70 13.38 8.89 -3.68
C ILE A 70 13.52 10.41 -3.81
N ILE A 71 13.66 10.92 -5.04
CA ILE A 71 13.77 12.36 -5.29
C ILE A 71 12.58 13.11 -4.69
N ASN A 72 12.84 14.29 -4.10
CA ASN A 72 11.84 15.13 -3.43
C ASN A 72 11.09 14.48 -2.25
N ALA A 73 11.54 13.31 -1.77
CA ALA A 73 10.94 12.69 -0.60
C ALA A 73 11.12 13.53 0.67
N LYS A 74 10.02 13.80 1.37
CA LYS A 74 10.01 14.38 2.71
C LYS A 74 10.17 13.26 3.74
N HIS A 75 11.19 13.38 4.58
CA HIS A 75 11.43 12.41 5.64
C HIS A 75 10.52 12.68 6.84
N VAL A 76 9.74 11.67 7.22
CA VAL A 76 8.93 11.66 8.43
C VAL A 76 8.94 10.25 9.00
N ALA A 77 9.80 10.01 9.99
CA ALA A 77 9.86 8.71 10.67
C ALA A 77 8.47 8.27 11.15
N LEU A 78 8.19 6.97 11.03
CA LEU A 78 6.89 6.40 11.40
C LEU A 78 6.48 6.75 12.84
N SER A 79 7.44 6.81 13.76
CA SER A 79 7.25 7.19 15.16
C SER A 79 6.66 8.61 15.34
N GLY A 80 7.10 9.56 14.52
CA GLY A 80 6.62 10.95 14.53
C GLY A 80 5.46 11.22 13.57
N LEU A 81 5.06 10.24 12.76
CA LEU A 81 4.07 10.45 11.71
C LEU A 81 2.71 10.85 12.26
N LYS A 82 2.27 10.28 13.38
CA LYS A 82 0.95 10.58 13.96
C LYS A 82 0.80 12.05 14.34
N GLN A 83 1.86 12.66 14.88
CA GLN A 83 1.87 14.08 15.24
C GLN A 83 1.95 14.97 14.00
N LYS A 84 2.75 14.57 13.01
CA LYS A 84 2.96 15.35 11.79
C LYS A 84 1.89 15.13 10.72
N ALA A 85 1.05 14.10 10.84
CA ALA A 85 0.01 13.77 9.87
C ALA A 85 -0.97 14.93 9.66
N GLU A 86 -1.25 15.72 10.69
CA GLU A 86 -2.13 16.89 10.58
C GLU A 86 -1.50 18.06 9.82
N GLU A 87 -0.16 18.13 9.78
CA GLU A 87 0.61 19.22 9.18
C GLU A 87 1.32 18.83 7.87
N LEU A 88 1.20 17.56 7.48
CA LEU A 88 2.03 16.97 6.42
C LEU A 88 1.67 17.50 5.04
N ALA A 89 0.38 17.54 4.72
CA ALA A 89 -0.16 18.16 3.52
C ALA A 89 -1.06 19.34 3.90
N LYS A 90 -0.85 20.48 3.25
CA LYS A 90 -1.76 21.63 3.35
C LYS A 90 -3.14 21.31 2.75
N ASN A 91 -3.18 20.36 1.81
CA ASN A 91 -4.38 19.85 1.18
C ASN A 91 -4.46 18.33 1.35
N LYS A 92 -5.51 17.82 2.02
CA LYS A 92 -5.71 16.39 2.27
C LYS A 92 -6.13 15.59 1.02
N ASP A 93 -6.46 16.30 -0.07
CA ASP A 93 -6.78 15.71 -1.38
C ASP A 93 -5.57 15.50 -2.27
N GLN A 94 -4.39 16.01 -1.89
CA GLN A 94 -3.16 15.75 -2.63
C GLN A 94 -2.77 14.26 -2.53
N PRO A 95 -2.41 13.59 -3.63
CA PRO A 95 -1.88 12.23 -3.61
C PRO A 95 -0.65 12.13 -2.71
N VAL A 96 -0.64 11.18 -1.78
CA VAL A 96 0.49 10.93 -0.88
C VAL A 96 1.06 9.56 -1.15
N LEU A 97 2.30 9.51 -1.63
CA LEU A 97 3.07 8.29 -1.80
C LEU A 97 3.93 8.05 -0.56
N VAL A 98 3.73 6.93 0.12
CA VAL A 98 4.49 6.54 1.32
C VAL A 98 5.34 5.33 1.03
N PHE A 99 6.62 5.40 1.39
CA PHE A 99 7.52 4.27 1.26
C PHE A 99 8.42 4.09 2.49
N CYS A 100 8.89 2.85 2.66
CA CYS A 100 9.92 2.51 3.62
C CYS A 100 10.94 1.57 2.98
N LYS A 101 11.71 0.81 3.75
CA LYS A 101 12.69 -0.15 3.20
C LYS A 101 12.04 -1.24 2.33
N THR A 102 11.01 -1.90 2.85
CA THR A 102 10.42 -3.12 2.27
C THR A 102 8.89 -3.07 2.07
N GLY A 103 8.22 -2.04 2.58
CA GLY A 103 6.75 -1.89 2.51
C GLY A 103 6.01 -2.10 3.84
N LEU A 104 6.64 -2.73 4.85
CA LEU A 104 5.96 -3.03 6.13
C LEU A 104 5.59 -1.77 6.93
N ARG A 105 6.56 -0.88 7.14
CA ARG A 105 6.35 0.40 7.86
C ARG A 105 5.46 1.38 7.09
N SER A 106 5.56 1.42 5.76
CA SER A 106 4.71 2.29 4.94
C SER A 106 3.25 1.85 5.00
N SER A 107 2.97 0.55 5.06
CA SER A 107 1.60 0.03 5.26
C SER A 107 0.96 0.52 6.57
N GLN A 108 1.74 0.61 7.65
CA GLN A 108 1.28 1.20 8.92
C GLN A 108 1.08 2.72 8.79
N ALA A 109 2.03 3.41 8.14
CA ALA A 109 1.92 4.84 7.88
C ALA A 109 0.69 5.20 7.03
N CYS A 110 0.38 4.43 6.00
CA CYS A 110 -0.79 4.65 5.16
C CYS A 110 -2.10 4.56 5.97
N LYS A 111 -2.20 3.60 6.91
CA LYS A 111 -3.36 3.51 7.82
C LYS A 111 -3.50 4.73 8.71
N VAL A 112 -2.38 5.24 9.24
CA VAL A 112 -2.38 6.47 10.03
C VAL A 112 -2.91 7.62 9.16
N LEU A 113 -2.36 7.84 7.97
CA LEU A 113 -2.79 8.92 7.08
C LEU A 113 -4.27 8.81 6.69
N THR A 114 -4.73 7.61 6.34
CA THR A 114 -6.16 7.37 6.03
C THR A 114 -7.05 7.75 7.22
N GLY A 115 -6.62 7.42 8.45
CA GLY A 115 -7.32 7.82 9.68
C GLY A 115 -7.33 9.33 9.95
N HIS A 116 -6.39 10.08 9.39
CA HIS A 116 -6.32 11.55 9.47
C HIS A 116 -7.01 12.24 8.27
N SER A 117 -7.94 11.55 7.60
CA SER A 117 -8.77 12.06 6.49
C SER A 117 -8.00 12.36 5.19
N TYR A 118 -6.85 11.73 4.97
CA TYR A 118 -6.23 11.75 3.65
C TYR A 118 -7.03 10.86 2.70
N THR A 119 -7.45 11.40 1.56
CA THR A 119 -8.32 10.71 0.60
C THR A 119 -7.53 9.89 -0.41
N GLN A 120 -6.30 10.31 -0.73
CA GLN A 120 -5.46 9.72 -1.76
C GLN A 120 -4.14 9.22 -1.17
N VAL A 121 -4.17 8.07 -0.51
CA VAL A 121 -2.98 7.45 0.13
C VAL A 121 -2.49 6.24 -0.67
N PHE A 122 -1.22 6.30 -1.06
CA PHE A 122 -0.57 5.27 -1.85
C PHE A 122 0.66 4.72 -1.12
N GLY A 123 0.74 3.39 -0.98
CA GLY A 123 1.92 2.71 -0.43
C GLY A 123 2.80 2.15 -1.54
N LEU A 124 4.10 2.41 -1.49
CA LEU A 124 5.04 1.81 -2.45
C LEU A 124 5.25 0.32 -2.13
N LYS A 125 4.78 -0.54 -3.04
CA LYS A 125 4.92 -2.00 -2.94
C LYS A 125 6.40 -2.38 -2.98
N GLY A 126 6.86 -3.14 -1.98
CA GLY A 126 8.28 -3.53 -1.85
C GLY A 126 9.22 -2.42 -1.37
N GLY A 127 8.70 -1.21 -1.11
CA GLY A 127 9.48 -0.08 -0.60
C GLY A 127 10.59 0.38 -1.55
N ILE A 128 11.59 1.06 -0.99
CA ILE A 128 12.75 1.54 -1.75
C ILE A 128 13.60 0.40 -2.31
N THR A 129 13.54 -0.80 -1.73
CA THR A 129 14.24 -1.97 -2.28
C THR A 129 13.71 -2.31 -3.67
N ALA A 130 12.38 -2.33 -3.85
CA ALA A 130 11.78 -2.54 -5.17
C ALA A 130 12.11 -1.39 -6.13
N TRP A 131 12.09 -0.15 -5.64
CA TRP A 131 12.48 1.02 -6.44
C TRP A 131 13.92 0.91 -7.00
N MET A 132 14.86 0.50 -6.16
CA MET A 132 16.26 0.30 -6.57
C MET A 132 16.43 -0.92 -7.47
N ASN A 133 15.66 -2.00 -7.25
CA ASN A 133 15.66 -3.17 -8.13
C ASN A 133 15.20 -2.81 -9.55
N ASP A 134 14.22 -1.91 -9.66
CA ASP A 134 13.75 -1.35 -10.94
C ASP A 134 14.72 -0.28 -11.51
N GLN A 135 15.90 -0.09 -10.89
CA GLN A 135 16.96 0.83 -11.31
C GLN A 135 16.48 2.29 -11.41
N LEU A 136 15.46 2.66 -10.64
CA LEU A 136 14.92 4.01 -10.61
C LEU A 136 15.84 4.95 -9.81
N PRO A 137 15.89 6.24 -10.17
CA PRO A 137 16.82 7.19 -9.58
C PRO A 137 16.58 7.39 -8.09
N VAL A 138 17.67 7.44 -7.32
CA VAL A 138 17.68 7.75 -5.89
C VAL A 138 18.70 8.85 -5.61
N VAL A 139 18.40 9.69 -4.62
CA VAL A 139 19.29 10.75 -4.14
C VAL A 139 19.81 10.40 -2.75
N LYS A 140 21.11 10.57 -2.54
CA LYS A 140 21.70 10.51 -1.21
C LYS A 140 21.61 11.91 -0.60
N LYS A 141 21.03 12.00 0.60
CA LYS A 141 20.97 13.24 1.39
C LYS A 141 22.03 13.21 2.48
#